data_AF-A0A0Q7Q6R5-F1
#
_entry.id   AF-A0A0Q7Q6R5-F1
#
_cell.length_a   1.000
_cell.length_b   1.000
_cell.length_c   1.000
_cell.angle_alpha   90.00
_cell.angle_beta   90.00
_cell.angle_gamma   90.00
#
_symmetry.space_group_name_H-M   'P 1'
#
loop_
_entity.id
_entity.type
_entity.pdbx_description
1 polymer ?
#
loop_
_entity_poly.entity_id
_entity_poly.type
_entity_poly.pdbx_seq_one_letter_code
_entity_poly.pdbx_strand_id
1 'polypeptide(L)'
;MSTEKKASTSAKILYRPVGIVSSILGGLIASMLFKQVWKRVGSDDKADPPGPLQSEYGFREILLAAVLQGAIYAAVKSVINRQGAKAFERATGEWPGS
;
A
#
# COMPACT_ATOMS: atom_id res chain seq x y z
N MET A 1 -34.07 -4.66 2.44
CA MET A 1 -33.46 -3.74 1.45
C MET A 1 -32.83 -2.60 2.22
N SER A 2 -31.53 -2.67 2.48
CA SER A 2 -30.82 -1.65 3.25
C SER A 2 -30.58 -0.44 2.36
N THR A 3 -31.16 0.70 2.74
CA THR A 3 -31.05 1.99 2.06
C THR A 3 -29.60 2.47 2.05
N GLU A 4 -28.92 2.28 0.92
CA GLU A 4 -27.60 2.84 0.64
C GLU A 4 -27.73 4.36 0.45
N LYS A 5 -27.27 5.13 1.44
CA LYS A 5 -27.29 6.60 1.42
C LYS A 5 -26.20 7.09 0.44
N LYS A 6 -26.56 7.33 -0.83
CA LYS A 6 -25.66 7.88 -1.86
C LYS A 6 -25.07 9.22 -1.40
N ALA A 7 -23.77 9.24 -1.06
CA ALA A 7 -23.03 10.48 -0.83
C ALA A 7 -23.04 11.36 -2.10
N SER A 8 -23.35 12.65 -1.93
CA SER A 8 -23.47 13.60 -3.05
C SER A 8 -22.15 13.75 -3.81
N THR A 9 -22.24 13.95 -5.12
CA THR A 9 -21.11 14.05 -6.06
C THR A 9 -20.02 15.04 -5.60
N SER A 10 -20.40 16.10 -4.90
CA SER A 10 -19.49 17.11 -4.33
C SER A 10 -18.58 16.54 -3.23
N ALA A 11 -19.09 15.66 -2.37
CA ALA A 11 -18.29 14.99 -1.34
C ALA A 11 -17.27 14.01 -1.95
N LYS A 12 -17.65 13.31 -3.04
CA LYS A 12 -16.74 12.39 -3.78
C LYS A 12 -15.61 13.14 -4.49
N ILE A 13 -15.88 14.34 -5.00
CA ILE A 13 -14.86 15.18 -5.66
C ILE A 13 -13.90 15.78 -4.63
N LEU A 14 -14.39 16.17 -3.45
CA LEU A 14 -13.55 16.75 -2.39
C LEU A 14 -12.66 15.71 -1.68
N TYR A 15 -13.11 14.45 -1.55
CA TYR A 15 -12.33 13.37 -0.92
C TYR A 15 -11.36 12.63 -1.86
N ARG A 16 -11.57 12.71 -3.18
CA ARG A 16 -10.72 12.07 -4.19
C ARG A 16 -9.24 12.46 -4.09
N PRO A 17 -8.88 13.76 -3.95
CA PRO A 17 -7.49 14.19 -3.83
C PRO A 17 -6.78 13.59 -2.63
N VAL A 18 -7.48 13.52 -1.47
CA VAL A 18 -6.91 12.97 -0.23
C VAL A 18 -6.59 11.49 -0.38
N GLY A 19 -7.48 10.72 -1.02
CA GLY A 19 -7.24 9.31 -1.31
C GLY A 19 -6.06 9.09 -2.25
N ILE A 20 -5.90 9.94 -3.27
CA ILE A 20 -4.79 9.89 -4.22
C ILE A 20 -3.47 10.22 -3.53
N VAL A 21 -3.41 11.34 -2.79
CA VAL A 21 -2.20 11.76 -2.06
C VAL A 21 -1.78 10.70 -1.05
N SER A 22 -2.73 10.14 -0.29
CA SER A 22 -2.45 9.07 0.67
C SER A 22 -1.94 7.81 -0.01
N SER A 23 -2.45 7.48 -1.20
CA SER A 23 -1.99 6.32 -1.99
C SER A 23 -0.56 6.51 -2.51
N ILE A 24 -0.21 7.70 -2.97
CA ILE A 24 1.15 8.03 -3.41
C ILE A 24 2.12 7.93 -2.24
N LEU A 25 1.80 8.58 -1.11
CA LEU A 25 2.63 8.54 0.10
C LEU A 25 2.82 7.11 0.61
N GLY A 26 1.73 6.33 0.67
CA GLY A 26 1.79 4.91 1.04
C GLY A 26 2.66 4.09 0.10
N GLY A 27 2.58 4.34 -1.21
CA GLY A 27 3.42 3.67 -2.22
C GLY A 27 4.91 4.00 -2.08
N LEU A 28 5.26 5.26 -1.80
CA LEU A 28 6.65 5.67 -1.56
C LEU A 28 7.22 5.03 -0.30
N ILE A 29 6.47 5.03 0.80
CA ILE A 29 6.86 4.39 2.07
C ILE A 29 7.06 2.88 1.85
N ALA A 30 6.11 2.21 1.19
CA ALA A 30 6.21 0.78 0.90
C ALA A 30 7.45 0.46 0.03
N SER A 31 7.75 1.30 -0.96
CA SER A 31 8.93 1.12 -1.82
C SER A 31 10.24 1.27 -1.05
N MET A 32 10.32 2.25 -0.14
CA MET A 32 11.51 2.45 0.71
C MET A 32 11.72 1.27 1.66
N LEU A 33 10.65 0.81 2.33
CA LEU A 33 10.69 -0.35 3.21
C LEU A 33 11.08 -1.62 2.44
N PHE A 34 10.53 -1.82 1.24
CA PHE A 34 10.90 -2.94 0.39
C PHE A 34 12.38 -2.97 0.07
N LYS A 35 12.96 -1.85 -0.38
CA LYS A 35 14.41 -1.77 -0.64
C LYS A 35 15.23 -2.07 0.61
N GLN A 36 14.83 -1.54 1.78
CA GLN A 36 15.57 -1.76 3.02
C GLN A 36 15.51 -3.21 3.49
N VAL A 37 14.34 -3.85 3.41
CA VAL A 37 14.19 -5.26 3.77
C VAL A 37 14.96 -6.11 2.76
N TRP A 38 14.85 -5.86 1.46
CA TRP A 38 15.56 -6.59 0.42
C TRP A 38 17.07 -6.53 0.61
N LYS A 39 17.64 -5.35 0.90
CA LYS A 39 19.08 -5.21 1.22
C LYS A 39 19.55 -6.09 2.38
N ARG A 40 18.65 -6.52 3.26
CA ARG A 40 18.98 -7.33 4.44
C ARG A 40 18.73 -8.82 4.25
N VAL A 41 17.81 -9.19 3.36
CA VAL A 41 17.45 -10.59 3.08
C VAL A 41 18.00 -11.12 1.75
N GLY A 42 18.34 -10.22 0.83
CA GLY A 42 18.94 -10.54 -0.46
C GLY A 42 20.32 -11.17 -0.27
N SER A 43 20.56 -12.26 -0.98
CA SER A 43 21.77 -13.08 -0.85
C SER A 43 22.94 -12.61 -1.72
N ASP A 44 22.69 -11.66 -2.62
CA ASP A 44 23.71 -11.04 -3.45
C ASP A 44 24.01 -9.63 -2.93
N ASP A 45 25.28 -9.21 -2.98
CA ASP A 45 25.76 -7.84 -2.69
C ASP A 45 25.09 -6.71 -3.53
N LYS A 46 24.07 -7.06 -4.31
CA LYS A 46 23.29 -6.15 -5.14
C LYS A 46 22.33 -5.38 -4.24
N ALA A 47 22.53 -4.07 -4.21
CA ALA A 47 21.77 -3.14 -3.38
C ALA A 47 20.29 -3.01 -3.79
N ASP A 48 19.91 -3.47 -4.99
CA ASP A 48 18.58 -3.31 -5.56
C ASP A 48 17.89 -4.66 -5.84
N PRO A 49 16.56 -4.72 -5.67
CA PRO A 49 15.76 -5.92 -5.94
C PRO A 49 15.65 -6.21 -7.45
N PRO A 50 15.56 -7.51 -7.83
CA PRO A 50 15.48 -7.91 -9.22
C PRO A 50 14.18 -7.43 -9.87
N GLY A 51 14.32 -6.88 -11.07
CA GLY A 51 13.21 -6.47 -11.91
C GLY A 51 12.69 -7.62 -12.77
N PRO A 52 11.39 -7.64 -13.13
CA PRO A 52 10.79 -8.73 -13.90
C PRO A 52 11.32 -8.85 -15.33
N LEU A 53 12.01 -7.82 -15.84
CA LEU A 53 12.57 -7.77 -17.19
C LEU A 53 14.08 -7.99 -17.23
N GLN A 54 14.72 -8.20 -16.07
CA GLN A 54 16.17 -8.40 -15.99
C GLN A 54 16.50 -9.87 -16.23
N SER A 55 17.24 -10.15 -17.31
CA SER A 55 17.54 -11.53 -17.75
C SER A 55 18.63 -12.19 -16.91
N GLU A 56 19.40 -11.41 -16.16
CA GLU A 56 20.47 -11.88 -15.29
C GLU A 56 19.97 -12.53 -13.99
N TYR A 57 18.69 -12.38 -13.65
CA TYR A 57 18.09 -12.97 -12.45
C TYR A 57 17.21 -14.19 -12.79
N GLY A 58 17.28 -15.20 -11.92
CA GLY A 58 16.46 -16.38 -12.06
C GLY A 58 14.98 -16.10 -11.77
N PHE A 59 14.09 -16.84 -12.43
CA PHE A 59 12.63 -16.71 -12.23
C PHE A 59 12.21 -16.85 -10.77
N ARG A 60 12.84 -17.77 -10.02
CA ARG A 60 12.58 -17.96 -8.58
C ARG A 60 12.92 -16.71 -7.77
N GLU A 61 14.02 -16.05 -8.09
CA GLU A 61 14.47 -14.86 -7.37
C GLU A 61 13.55 -13.67 -7.64
N ILE A 62 13.14 -13.47 -8.90
CA ILE A 62 12.15 -12.48 -9.31
C ILE A 62 10.82 -12.70 -8.57
N LEU A 63 10.34 -13.94 -8.49
CA LEU A 63 9.11 -14.26 -7.75
C LEU A 63 9.24 -13.98 -6.25
N LEU A 64 10.36 -14.32 -5.62
CA LEU A 64 10.59 -14.02 -4.20
C LEU A 64 10.59 -12.51 -3.93
N ALA A 65 11.24 -11.72 -4.79
CA ALA A 65 11.23 -10.27 -4.71
C ALA A 65 9.80 -9.71 -4.86
N ALA A 66 9.05 -10.18 -5.84
CA ALA A 66 7.67 -9.76 -6.08
C ALA A 66 6.74 -10.07 -4.90
N VAL A 67 6.85 -11.28 -4.32
CA VAL A 67 6.08 -11.68 -3.14
C VAL A 67 6.42 -10.80 -1.94
N LEU A 68 7.71 -10.54 -1.68
CA LEU A 68 8.13 -9.68 -0.58
C LEU A 68 7.62 -8.26 -0.75
N GLN A 69 7.75 -7.69 -1.96
CA GLN A 69 7.22 -6.37 -2.29
C GLN A 69 5.71 -6.30 -2.06
N GLY A 70 4.96 -7.30 -2.53
CA GLY A 70 3.52 -7.40 -2.34
C GLY A 70 3.12 -7.48 -0.87
N ALA A 71 3.85 -8.28 -0.07
CA ALA A 71 3.61 -8.42 1.36
C ALA A 71 3.82 -7.09 2.11
N ILE A 72 4.90 -6.36 1.80
CA ILE A 72 5.19 -5.06 2.41
C ILE A 72 4.14 -4.03 2.02
N TYR A 73 3.75 -3.98 0.75
CA TYR A 73 2.71 -3.08 0.28
C TYR A 73 1.36 -3.36 0.98
N ALA A 74 0.98 -4.63 1.08
CA ALA A 74 -0.23 -5.05 1.79
C ALA A 74 -0.18 -4.65 3.28
N ALA A 75 0.96 -4.83 3.94
CA ALA A 75 1.13 -4.45 5.34
C ALA A 75 0.97 -2.93 5.54
N VAL A 76 1.66 -2.11 4.73
CA VAL A 76 1.57 -0.65 4.80
C VAL A 76 0.12 -0.19 4.54
N LYS A 77 -0.52 -0.74 3.51
CA LYS A 77 -1.92 -0.43 3.19
C LYS A 77 -2.86 -0.78 4.34
N SER A 78 -2.69 -1.94 4.97
CA SER A 78 -3.50 -2.35 6.12
C SER A 78 -3.33 -1.41 7.32
N VAL A 79 -2.11 -0.97 7.61
CA VAL A 79 -1.84 0.01 8.68
C VAL A 79 -2.54 1.34 8.37
N ILE A 80 -2.37 1.87 7.15
CA ILE A 80 -3.00 3.13 6.74
C ILE A 80 -4.53 3.01 6.84
N ASN A 81 -5.11 1.93 6.32
CA ASN A 81 -6.56 1.72 6.36
C ASN A 81 -7.08 1.65 7.80
N ARG A 82 -6.41 0.91 8.68
CA ARG A 82 -6.83 0.75 10.08
C ARG A 82 -6.73 2.07 10.85
N GLN A 83 -5.63 2.80 10.65
CA GLN A 83 -5.42 4.08 11.35
C GLN A 83 -6.33 5.17 10.81
N GLY A 84 -6.54 5.20 9.48
CA GLY A 84 -7.54 6.07 8.84
C GLY A 84 -8.95 5.79 9.34
N ALA A 85 -9.32 4.51 9.48
CA ALA A 85 -10.63 4.11 10.01
C ALA A 85 -10.82 4.59 11.46
N LYS A 86 -9.82 4.42 12.33
CA LYS A 86 -9.85 4.94 13.70
C LYS A 86 -9.90 6.47 13.76
N ALA A 87 -9.17 7.16 12.88
CA ALA A 87 -9.18 8.62 12.84
C ALA A 87 -10.56 9.14 12.41
N PHE A 88 -11.18 8.50 11.42
CA PHE A 88 -12.54 8.81 10.99
C PHE A 88 -13.54 8.55 12.12
N GLU A 89 -13.50 7.37 12.75
CA GLU A 89 -14.37 7.03 13.90
C GLU A 89 -14.24 8.04 15.04
N ARG A 90 -13.02 8.50 15.36
CA ARG A 90 -12.83 9.54 16.38
C ARG A 90 -13.41 10.89 15.99
N ALA A 91 -13.40 11.22 14.70
CA ALA A 91 -13.87 12.52 14.20
C ALA A 91 -15.39 12.54 14.01
N THR A 92 -16.01 11.43 13.62
CA THR A 92 -17.44 11.35 13.25
C THR A 92 -18.27 10.55 14.25
N GLY A 93 -17.65 9.75 15.10
CA GLY A 93 -18.33 8.78 15.98
C GLY A 93 -18.78 7.51 15.27
N GLU A 94 -18.57 7.39 13.95
CA GLU A 94 -19.03 6.26 13.15
C GLU A 94 -17.85 5.48 12.56
N TRP A 95 -17.90 4.15 12.64
CA TRP A 95 -16.91 3.30 12.00
C TRP A 95 -17.12 3.29 10.47
N PRO A 96 -16.08 3.54 9.65
CA PRO A 96 -16.25 3.68 8.20
C PRO A 96 -16.26 2.33 7.45
N GLY A 97 -16.00 1.21 8.13
CA GLY A 97 -16.09 -0.11 7.53
C GLY A 97 -17.52 -0.63 7.58
N SER A 98 -18.09 -0.92 6.41
CA SER A 98 -19.27 -1.77 6.26
C SER A 98 -18.89 -3.24 6.17
#